data_AF-A0A6H1NL31-F1
#
_entry.id   AF-A0A6H1NL31-F1
#
_cell.length_a   1.000
_cell.length_b   1.000
_cell.length_c   1.000
_cell.angle_alpha   90.00
_cell.angle_beta   90.00
_cell.angle_gamma   90.00
#
_symmetry.space_group_name_H-M   'P 1'
#
loop_
_entity.id
_entity.type
_entity.pdbx_description
1 polymer ?
#
loop_
_entity_poly.entity_id
_entity_poly.type
_entity_poly.pdbx_seq_one_letter_code
_entity_poly.pdbx_strand_id
1 'polypeptide(L)'
;MEDQAHQTGPTAGPDHEQRWAELADLVLIISREIQFRGYTDERAVPLSPSEGMVMRYLQREPAAPPSRIADATGLQRTNLSTILGGLERKGLVERRADPGDGRGVTVHTTERGRANYTLVRQEWAAAVSEAADHDTEHLDAALTLLTAVETGLARMRPRNRATRPAAET
;
A
#
# COMPACT_ATOMS: atom_id res chain seq x y z
N MET A 1 28.12 32.22 35.52
CA MET A 1 28.95 31.83 34.36
C MET A 1 28.33 30.59 33.77
N GLU A 2 27.27 30.82 33.01
CA GLU A 2 26.64 29.84 32.13
C GLU A 2 27.36 29.94 30.79
N ASP A 3 27.74 28.81 30.22
CA ASP A 3 27.80 28.68 28.76
C ASP A 3 27.48 27.23 28.39
N GLN A 4 26.18 26.92 28.34
CA GLN A 4 25.64 25.78 27.61
C GLN A 4 25.27 26.27 26.21
N ALA A 5 26.22 26.25 25.29
CA ALA A 5 25.94 26.45 23.87
C ALA A 5 25.74 25.10 23.18
N HIS A 6 24.47 24.78 23.02
CA HIS A 6 23.84 23.90 22.03
C HIS A 6 24.77 23.37 20.92
N GLN A 7 24.95 22.05 20.90
CA GLN A 7 25.37 21.31 19.72
C GLN A 7 24.15 21.09 18.82
N THR A 8 23.94 22.02 17.89
CA THR A 8 22.95 21.91 16.80
C THR A 8 23.45 20.85 15.81
N GLY A 9 22.69 19.77 15.62
CA GLY A 9 22.94 18.78 14.57
C GLY A 9 22.88 19.40 13.18
N PRO A 10 23.38 18.69 12.14
CA PRO A 10 23.53 19.24 10.80
C PRO A 10 22.16 19.61 10.22
N THR A 11 21.93 20.90 10.05
CA THR A 11 20.79 21.46 9.32
C THR A 11 20.93 21.04 7.86
N ALA A 12 20.12 20.08 7.41
CA ALA A 12 20.08 19.70 6.00
C ALA A 12 19.74 20.95 5.17
N GLY A 13 20.59 21.31 4.21
CA GLY A 13 20.38 22.49 3.38
C GLY A 13 19.10 22.39 2.54
N PRO A 14 18.57 23.51 2.02
CA PRO A 14 17.35 23.55 1.20
C PRO A 14 17.38 22.57 0.01
N ASP A 15 18.57 22.29 -0.53
CA ASP A 15 18.81 21.34 -1.61
C ASP A 15 18.42 19.89 -1.26
N HIS A 16 18.52 19.50 0.02
CA HIS A 16 18.15 18.15 0.45
C HIS A 16 16.64 17.98 0.57
N GLU A 17 15.92 18.98 1.10
CA GLU A 17 14.45 18.93 1.18
C GLU A 17 13.83 18.93 -0.21
N GLN A 18 14.38 19.71 -1.15
CA GLN A 18 13.92 19.72 -2.54
C GLN A 18 14.12 18.36 -3.21
N ARG A 19 15.26 17.69 -3.00
CA ARG A 19 15.49 16.33 -3.51
C ARG A 19 14.53 15.29 -2.93
N TRP A 20 14.13 15.43 -1.67
CA TRP A 20 13.10 14.56 -1.08
C TRP A 20 11.72 14.80 -1.68
N ALA A 21 11.39 16.06 -2.01
CA ALA A 21 10.15 16.39 -2.73
C ALA A 21 10.17 15.81 -4.15
N GLU A 22 11.28 15.95 -4.88
CA GLU A 22 11.44 15.35 -6.22
C GLU A 22 11.28 13.83 -6.19
N LEU A 23 11.86 13.15 -5.18
CA LEU A 23 11.64 11.71 -5.00
C LEU A 23 10.15 11.38 -4.81
N ALA A 24 9.44 12.14 -3.98
CA ALA A 24 8.02 11.93 -3.75
C ALA A 24 7.18 12.13 -5.03
N ASP A 25 7.46 13.18 -5.80
CA ASP A 25 6.80 13.46 -7.07
C ASP A 25 7.06 12.33 -8.09
N LEU A 26 8.31 11.88 -8.21
CA LEU A 26 8.68 10.76 -9.09
C LEU A 26 7.94 9.49 -8.71
N VAL A 27 7.83 9.15 -7.43
CA VAL A 27 7.07 7.98 -6.97
C VAL A 27 5.60 8.07 -7.38
N LEU A 28 4.98 9.25 -7.25
CA LEU A 28 3.57 9.46 -7.63
C LEU A 28 3.37 9.38 -9.15
N ILE A 29 4.28 9.97 -9.93
CA ILE A 29 4.26 9.93 -11.39
C ILE A 29 4.45 8.49 -11.89
N ILE A 30 5.47 7.78 -11.41
CA ILE A 30 5.72 6.37 -11.78
C ILE A 30 4.52 5.50 -11.41
N SER A 31 3.94 5.69 -10.22
CA SER A 31 2.72 4.99 -9.81
C SER A 31 1.58 5.22 -10.80
N ARG A 32 1.43 6.44 -11.30
CA ARG A 32 0.41 6.79 -12.29
C ARG A 32 0.69 6.17 -13.67
N GLU A 33 1.94 6.17 -14.13
CA GLU A 33 2.33 5.56 -15.40
C GLU A 33 2.13 4.04 -15.40
N ILE A 34 2.48 3.37 -14.29
CA ILE A 34 2.23 1.92 -14.12
C ILE A 34 0.71 1.63 -14.19
N GLN A 35 -0.13 2.51 -13.65
CA GLN A 35 -1.59 2.34 -13.68
C GLN A 35 -2.22 2.60 -15.06
N PHE A 36 -1.63 3.51 -15.85
CA PHE A 36 -2.11 3.79 -17.20
C PHE A 36 -1.75 2.68 -18.19
N ARG A 37 -0.70 1.92 -17.91
CA ARG A 37 -0.40 0.70 -18.66
C ARG A 37 -1.52 -0.31 -18.39
N GLY A 38 -2.28 -0.64 -19.43
CA GLY A 38 -3.16 -1.79 -19.42
C GLY A 38 -2.37 -3.08 -19.23
N TYR A 39 -3.07 -4.19 -18.97
CA TYR A 39 -2.44 -5.51 -18.90
C TYR A 39 -2.40 -6.11 -20.30
N THR A 40 -1.26 -6.72 -20.67
CA THR A 40 -1.16 -7.41 -21.96
C THR A 40 -1.83 -8.78 -21.93
N ASP A 41 -1.86 -9.45 -20.77
CA ASP A 41 -2.57 -10.70 -20.56
C ASP A 41 -4.07 -10.46 -20.32
N GLU A 42 -4.93 -10.97 -21.22
CA GLU A 42 -6.40 -10.86 -21.13
C GLU A 42 -7.00 -11.51 -19.87
N ARG A 43 -6.26 -12.41 -19.22
CA ARG A 43 -6.69 -13.04 -17.95
C ARG A 43 -6.51 -12.11 -16.76
N ALA A 44 -5.69 -11.06 -16.90
CA ALA A 44 -5.47 -10.10 -15.84
C ALA A 44 -6.74 -9.27 -15.61
N VAL A 45 -7.25 -9.37 -14.39
CA VAL A 45 -8.34 -8.55 -13.88
C VAL A 45 -7.76 -7.24 -13.37
N PRO A 46 -8.14 -6.09 -13.95
CA PRO A 46 -7.63 -4.80 -13.51
C PRO A 46 -8.00 -4.50 -12.06
N LEU A 47 -7.03 -3.98 -11.33
CA LEU A 47 -7.21 -3.48 -9.97
C LEU A 47 -7.09 -1.96 -9.98
N SER A 48 -8.04 -1.30 -9.33
CA SER A 48 -7.84 0.10 -8.93
C SER A 48 -6.69 0.19 -7.90
N PRO A 49 -6.10 1.37 -7.67
CA PRO A 49 -5.00 1.53 -6.71
C PRO A 49 -5.35 0.98 -5.32
N SER A 50 -6.54 1.29 -4.81
CA SER A 50 -6.99 0.84 -3.50
C SER A 50 -7.27 -0.67 -3.44
N GLU A 51 -7.79 -1.27 -4.52
CA GLU A 51 -7.92 -2.72 -4.64
C GLU A 51 -6.55 -3.41 -4.67
N GLY A 52 -5.59 -2.82 -5.39
CA GLY A 52 -4.20 -3.29 -5.43
C GLY A 52 -3.53 -3.26 -4.06
N MET A 53 -3.78 -2.22 -3.25
CA MET A 53 -3.29 -2.13 -1.86
C MET A 53 -3.85 -3.26 -0.98
N VAL A 54 -5.16 -3.53 -1.07
CA VAL A 54 -5.79 -4.62 -0.32
C VAL A 54 -5.25 -5.98 -0.76
N MET A 55 -5.13 -6.22 -2.07
CA MET A 55 -4.59 -7.48 -2.61
C MET A 55 -3.10 -7.67 -2.25
N ARG A 56 -2.30 -6.59 -2.24
CA ARG A 56 -0.90 -6.62 -1.78
C ARG A 56 -0.79 -7.07 -0.33
N TYR A 57 -1.67 -6.55 0.53
CA TYR A 57 -1.72 -6.97 1.93
C TYR A 57 -2.15 -8.43 2.05
N LEU A 58 -3.24 -8.83 1.36
CA LEU A 58 -3.76 -10.19 1.42
C LEU A 58 -2.82 -11.24 0.80
N GLN A 59 -1.90 -10.88 -0.10
CA GLN A 59 -0.86 -11.82 -0.53
C GLN A 59 0.13 -12.17 0.57
N ARG A 60 0.37 -11.26 1.52
CA ARG A 60 1.24 -11.48 2.68
C ARG A 60 0.48 -12.15 3.81
N GLU A 61 -0.79 -11.78 3.99
CA GLU A 61 -1.70 -12.32 5.00
C GLU A 61 -2.98 -12.84 4.32
N PRO A 62 -3.01 -14.11 3.85
CA PRO A 62 -4.08 -14.65 3.01
C PRO A 62 -5.48 -14.61 3.60
N ALA A 63 -5.58 -14.44 4.92
CA ALA A 63 -6.83 -14.32 5.65
C ALA A 63 -6.69 -13.30 6.77
N ALA A 64 -7.56 -12.28 6.80
CA ALA A 64 -7.53 -11.25 7.83
C ALA A 64 -8.92 -10.63 8.06
N PRO A 65 -9.22 -10.16 9.28
CA PRO A 65 -10.44 -9.41 9.53
C PRO A 65 -10.39 -8.04 8.84
N PRO A 66 -11.53 -7.47 8.38
CA PRO A 66 -11.56 -6.16 7.72
C PRO A 66 -10.91 -5.03 8.51
N SER A 67 -10.99 -5.05 9.84
CA SER A 67 -10.31 -4.06 10.69
C SER A 67 -8.79 -4.07 10.49
N ARG A 68 -8.16 -5.25 10.46
CA ARG A 68 -6.72 -5.37 10.30
C ARG A 68 -6.28 -4.95 8.89
N ILE A 69 -7.08 -5.28 7.87
CA ILE A 69 -6.86 -4.80 6.51
C ILE A 69 -6.92 -3.27 6.48
N ALA A 70 -7.96 -2.66 7.07
CA ALA A 70 -8.12 -1.20 7.12
C ALA A 70 -6.92 -0.51 7.77
N ASP A 71 -6.46 -1.03 8.91
CA ASP A 71 -5.33 -0.48 9.65
C ASP A 71 -4.03 -0.58 8.84
N ALA A 72 -3.77 -1.73 8.22
CA ALA A 72 -2.58 -1.95 7.39
C ALA A 72 -2.58 -1.07 6.12
N THR A 73 -3.71 -1.00 5.42
CA THR A 73 -3.81 -0.22 4.18
C THR A 73 -4.03 1.27 4.43
N GLY A 74 -4.42 1.68 5.64
CA GLY A 74 -4.79 3.06 5.98
C GLY A 74 -6.12 3.50 5.39
N LEU A 75 -6.95 2.54 4.97
CA LEU A 75 -8.26 2.81 4.38
C LEU A 75 -9.28 3.00 5.50
N GLN A 76 -10.19 3.96 5.35
CA GLN A 76 -11.34 4.05 6.24
C GLN A 76 -12.26 2.84 6.05
N ARG A 77 -12.93 2.41 7.12
CA ARG A 77 -13.81 1.21 7.12
C ARG A 77 -14.87 1.25 6.03
N THR A 78 -15.54 2.40 5.85
CA THR A 78 -16.58 2.57 4.82
C THR A 78 -16.00 2.38 3.41
N ASN A 79 -14.81 2.94 3.15
CA ASN A 79 -14.13 2.76 1.88
C ASN A 79 -13.67 1.31 1.67
N LEU A 80 -13.10 0.68 2.71
CA LEU A 80 -12.68 -0.71 2.65
C LEU A 80 -13.85 -1.65 2.32
N SER A 81 -15.02 -1.47 2.94
CA SER A 81 -16.20 -2.30 2.64
C SER A 81 -16.59 -2.26 1.16
N THR A 82 -16.54 -1.07 0.54
CA THR A 82 -16.80 -0.87 -0.89
C THR A 82 -15.74 -1.57 -1.74
N ILE A 83 -14.46 -1.42 -1.39
CA ILE A 83 -13.34 -2.06 -2.09
C ILE A 83 -13.46 -3.59 -2.02
N LEU A 84 -13.72 -4.14 -0.83
CA LEU A 84 -13.92 -5.57 -0.64
C LEU A 84 -15.10 -6.09 -1.46
N GLY A 85 -16.21 -5.34 -1.54
CA GLY A 85 -17.34 -5.71 -2.39
C GLY A 85 -16.99 -5.70 -3.89
N GLY A 86 -16.08 -4.82 -4.32
CA GLY A 86 -15.49 -4.84 -5.66
C GLY A 86 -14.66 -6.08 -5.94
N LEU A 87 -13.75 -6.40 -5.02
CA LEU A 87 -12.89 -7.58 -5.11
C LEU A 87 -13.69 -8.90 -5.09
N GLU A 88 -14.77 -8.98 -4.30
CA GLU A 88 -15.67 -10.13 -4.26
C GLU A 88 -16.42 -10.31 -5.58
N ARG A 89 -16.96 -9.22 -6.16
CA ARG A 89 -17.58 -9.27 -7.50
C ARG A 89 -16.61 -9.70 -8.58
N LYS A 90 -15.32 -9.37 -8.43
CA LYS A 90 -14.24 -9.83 -9.32
C LYS A 90 -13.80 -11.28 -9.03
N GLY A 91 -14.30 -11.90 -7.96
CA GLY A 91 -13.94 -13.25 -7.52
C GLY A 91 -12.52 -13.37 -6.96
N LEU A 92 -11.91 -12.26 -6.52
CA LEU A 92 -10.52 -12.21 -6.06
C LEU A 92 -10.38 -12.41 -4.55
N VAL A 93 -11.43 -12.12 -3.80
CA VAL A 93 -11.53 -12.35 -2.37
C VAL A 93 -12.91 -12.90 -2.03
N GLU A 94 -13.06 -13.42 -0.82
CA GLU A 94 -14.34 -13.84 -0.26
C GLU A 94 -14.39 -13.54 1.24
N ARG A 95 -15.58 -13.22 1.75
CA ARG A 95 -15.84 -13.08 3.18
C ARG A 95 -16.44 -14.35 3.75
N ARG A 96 -15.84 -14.84 4.84
CA ARG A 96 -16.33 -15.99 5.60
C ARG A 96 -16.68 -15.55 7.02
N ALA A 97 -17.75 -16.09 7.58
CA ALA A 97 -18.07 -15.90 8.99
C ALA A 97 -16.98 -16.58 9.85
N ASP A 98 -16.58 -15.93 10.94
CA ASP A 98 -15.65 -16.53 11.90
C ASP A 98 -16.36 -17.66 12.67
N PRO A 99 -15.86 -18.91 12.62
CA PRO A 99 -16.49 -20.02 13.34
C PRO A 99 -16.37 -19.93 14.86
N GLY A 100 -15.48 -19.09 15.41
CA GLY A 100 -15.26 -18.96 16.86
C GLY A 100 -16.07 -17.84 17.55
N ASP A 101 -16.40 -16.79 16.83
CA ASP A 101 -17.20 -15.65 17.30
C ASP A 101 -18.20 -15.33 16.19
N GLY A 102 -19.43 -15.84 16.29
CA GLY A 102 -20.47 -15.77 15.24
C GLY A 102 -20.89 -14.35 14.80
N ARG A 103 -20.16 -13.32 15.22
CA ARG A 103 -20.27 -11.92 14.81
C ARG A 103 -19.10 -11.42 13.95
N GLY A 104 -17.99 -12.17 13.87
CA GLY A 104 -16.79 -11.83 13.11
C GLY A 104 -16.87 -12.22 11.64
N VAL A 105 -16.24 -11.44 10.77
CA VAL A 105 -16.03 -11.76 9.35
C VAL A 105 -14.54 -11.74 9.05
N THR A 106 -14.04 -12.76 8.37
CA THR A 106 -12.68 -12.84 7.85
C THR A 106 -12.72 -12.75 6.33
N VAL A 107 -11.84 -11.94 5.76
CA VAL A 107 -11.64 -11.84 4.31
C VAL A 107 -10.52 -12.79 3.93
N HIS A 108 -10.75 -13.63 2.93
CA HIS A 108 -9.79 -14.56 2.37
C HIS A 108 -9.48 -14.19 0.93
N THR A 109 -8.21 -14.23 0.52
CA THR A 109 -7.88 -14.20 -0.91
C THR A 109 -8.22 -15.55 -1.55
N THR A 110 -8.81 -15.52 -2.75
CA THR A 110 -9.10 -16.73 -3.52
C THR A 110 -7.89 -17.18 -4.32
N GLU A 111 -7.90 -18.42 -4.83
CA GLU A 111 -6.92 -18.91 -5.82
C GLU A 111 -6.80 -17.94 -7.00
N ARG A 112 -7.94 -17.50 -7.53
CA ARG A 112 -8.02 -16.51 -8.62
C ARG A 112 -7.40 -15.18 -8.22
N GLY A 113 -7.65 -14.71 -6.98
CA GLY A 113 -7.05 -13.50 -6.43
C GLY A 113 -5.52 -13.56 -6.42
N ARG A 114 -4.96 -14.67 -5.93
CA ARG A 114 -3.51 -14.93 -5.87
C ARG A 114 -2.89 -15.00 -7.27
N ALA A 115 -3.52 -15.74 -8.17
CA ALA A 115 -3.07 -15.86 -9.56
C ALA A 115 -3.11 -14.51 -10.27
N ASN A 116 -4.20 -13.75 -10.13
CA ASN A 116 -4.34 -12.42 -10.70
C ASN A 116 -3.25 -11.47 -10.20
N TYR A 117 -3.01 -11.44 -8.88
CA TYR A 117 -1.97 -10.57 -8.32
C TYR A 117 -0.56 -10.95 -8.81
N THR A 118 -0.31 -12.24 -9.03
CA THR A 118 0.96 -12.72 -9.60
C THR A 118 1.15 -12.23 -11.02
N LEU A 119 0.12 -12.36 -11.87
CA LEU A 119 0.13 -11.85 -13.25
C LEU A 119 0.35 -10.34 -13.29
N VAL A 120 -0.44 -9.58 -12.51
CA VAL A 120 -0.30 -8.12 -12.38
C VAL A 120 1.14 -7.72 -12.00
N ARG A 121 1.75 -8.44 -11.06
CA ARG A 121 3.13 -8.18 -10.63
C ARG A 121 4.17 -8.50 -11.71
N GLN A 122 3.93 -9.51 -12.54
CA GLN A 122 4.79 -9.85 -13.67
C GLN A 122 4.74 -8.76 -14.74
N GLU A 123 3.54 -8.29 -15.09
CA GLU A 123 3.34 -7.20 -16.06
C GLU A 123 4.03 -5.90 -15.58
N TRP A 124 3.88 -5.55 -14.30
CA TRP A 124 4.58 -4.41 -13.71
C TRP A 124 6.09 -4.59 -13.71
N ALA A 125 6.59 -5.79 -13.41
CA ALA A 125 8.02 -6.07 -13.41
C ALA A 125 8.61 -5.87 -14.81
N ALA A 126 7.98 -6.41 -15.84
CA ALA A 126 8.41 -6.25 -17.23
C ALA A 126 8.38 -4.77 -17.67
N ALA A 127 7.28 -4.07 -17.37
CA ALA A 127 7.13 -2.66 -17.71
C ALA A 127 8.18 -1.76 -17.05
N VAL A 128 8.46 -1.98 -15.75
CA VAL A 128 9.42 -1.17 -14.99
C VAL A 128 10.85 -1.54 -15.36
N SER A 129 11.16 -2.82 -15.57
CA SER A 129 12.51 -3.23 -15.98
C SER A 129 12.85 -2.69 -17.37
N GLU A 130 11.92 -2.74 -18.32
CA GLU A 130 12.10 -2.17 -19.64
C GLU A 130 12.29 -0.65 -19.59
N ALA A 131 11.46 0.07 -18.82
CA ALA A 131 11.58 1.52 -18.68
C ALA A 131 12.89 1.97 -18.00
N ALA A 132 13.52 1.07 -17.24
CA ALA A 132 14.81 1.31 -16.57
C ALA A 132 16.00 0.71 -17.35
N ASP A 133 15.83 0.31 -18.61
CA ASP A 133 16.85 -0.37 -19.41
C ASP A 133 17.49 -1.59 -18.71
N HIS A 134 16.72 -2.25 -17.86
CA HIS A 134 17.14 -3.37 -17.02
C HIS A 134 18.32 -3.06 -16.10
N ASP A 135 18.45 -1.80 -15.66
CA ASP A 135 19.46 -1.39 -14.67
C ASP A 135 19.24 -2.10 -13.32
N THR A 136 20.09 -3.10 -13.06
CA THR A 136 20.14 -3.81 -11.77
C THR A 136 21.17 -3.23 -10.81
N GLU A 137 22.06 -2.34 -11.27
CA GLU A 137 23.12 -1.75 -10.44
C GLU A 137 22.52 -0.85 -9.35
N HIS A 138 21.54 -0.01 -9.72
CA HIS A 138 20.89 0.92 -8.79
C HIS A 138 19.63 0.35 -8.13
N LEU A 139 19.13 -0.80 -8.59
CA LEU A 139 17.85 -1.37 -8.18
C LEU A 139 17.80 -1.67 -6.67
N ASP A 140 18.83 -2.33 -6.12
CA ASP A 140 18.85 -2.71 -4.70
C ASP A 140 18.90 -1.50 -3.77
N ALA A 141 19.67 -0.47 -4.14
CA ALA A 141 19.74 0.78 -3.41
C ALA A 141 18.39 1.52 -3.42
N ALA A 142 17.74 1.59 -4.59
CA ALA A 142 16.42 2.18 -4.74
C ALA A 142 15.35 1.43 -3.93
N LEU A 143 15.32 0.10 -4.01
CA LEU A 143 14.39 -0.74 -3.23
C LEU A 143 14.60 -0.54 -1.72
N THR A 144 15.85 -0.46 -1.27
CA THR A 144 16.19 -0.22 0.13
C THR A 144 15.67 1.14 0.61
N LEU A 145 15.96 2.20 -0.14
CA LEU A 145 15.51 3.56 0.21
C LEU A 145 13.98 3.67 0.21
N LEU A 146 13.32 3.20 -0.85
CA LEU A 146 11.87 3.26 -0.99
C LEU A 146 11.16 2.44 0.09
N THR A 147 11.71 1.29 0.48
CA THR A 147 11.18 0.49 1.60
C THR A 147 11.32 1.23 2.93
N ALA A 148 12.48 1.86 3.18
CA ALA A 148 12.69 2.65 4.39
C ALA A 148 11.70 3.83 4.48
N VAL A 149 11.46 4.53 3.36
CA VAL A 149 10.47 5.61 3.25
C VAL A 149 9.05 5.09 3.49
N GLU A 150 8.64 4.00 2.83
CA GLU A 150 7.32 3.38 3.00
C GLU A 150 7.07 2.99 4.46
N THR A 151 8.04 2.33 5.10
CA THR A 151 7.94 1.92 6.50
C THR A 151 7.96 3.13 7.46
N GLY A 152 8.72 4.19 7.14
CA GLY A 152 8.70 5.46 7.87
C GLY A 152 7.32 6.13 7.83
N LEU A 153 6.78 6.31 6.63
CA LEU A 153 5.47 6.93 6.41
C LEU A 153 4.33 6.11 7.04
N ALA A 154 4.37 4.78 6.94
CA ALA A 154 3.39 3.90 7.57
C ALA A 154 3.36 4.06 9.11
N ARG A 155 4.53 4.22 9.74
CA ARG A 155 4.64 4.48 11.19
C ARG A 155 4.15 5.86 11.60
N MET A 156 4.33 6.86 10.75
CA MET A 156 3.89 8.24 10.98
C MET A 156 2.40 8.47 10.70
N ARG A 157 1.71 7.51 10.08
CA ARG A 157 0.30 7.63 9.74
C ARG A 157 -0.51 8.02 11.00
N PRO A 158 -1.28 9.12 10.96
CA PRO A 158 -2.10 9.52 12.09
C PRO A 158 -3.04 8.38 12.49
N ARG A 159 -3.04 8.00 13.77
CA ARG A 159 -4.04 7.05 14.28
C ARG A 159 -5.42 7.66 14.06
N ASN A 160 -6.23 6.99 13.25
CA ASN A 160 -7.54 7.49 12.82
C ASN A 160 -8.39 7.83 14.07
N ARG A 161 -8.68 9.12 14.26
CA ARG A 161 -9.42 9.64 15.43
C ARG A 161 -10.92 9.46 15.19
N ALA A 162 -11.40 8.22 15.22
CA ALA A 162 -12.83 7.90 15.20
C ALA A 162 -13.06 6.74 16.19
N THR A 163 -13.35 7.00 17.45
CA THR A 163 -14.73 7.25 17.91
C THR A 163 -14.70 8.00 19.25
N ARG A 164 -15.25 9.21 19.29
CA ARG A 164 -15.71 9.80 20.55
C ARG A 164 -17.11 9.21 20.79
N PRO A 165 -17.40 8.55 21.92
CA PRO A 165 -18.76 8.09 22.19
C PRO A 165 -19.67 9.31 22.20
N ALA A 166 -20.82 9.21 21.53
CA ALA A 166 -21.86 10.23 21.60
C ALA A 166 -22.22 10.41 23.08
N ALA A 167 -22.06 11.63 23.58
CA ALA A 167 -22.53 11.98 24.91
C ALA A 167 -24.05 11.83 24.91
N GLU A 168 -24.53 11.01 25.84
CA GLU A 168 -25.93 10.93 26.23
C GLU A 168 -26.40 12.31 26.72
N THR A 169 -27.56 12.76 26.24
CA THR A 169 -28.39 13.79 26.88
C THR A 169 -29.84 13.41 26.64
#